data_AF-A0A968PYP9-F1
#
_entry.id   AF-A0A968PYP9-F1
#
_cell.length_a   1.000
_cell.length_b   1.000
_cell.length_c   1.000
_cell.angle_alpha   90.00
_cell.angle_beta   90.00
_cell.angle_gamma   90.00
#
_symmetry.space_group_name_H-M   'P 1'
#
loop_
_entity.id
_entity.type
_entity.pdbx_description
1 polymer ?
#
loop_
_entity_poly.entity_id
_entity_poly.type
_entity_poly.pdbx_seq_one_letter_code
_entity_poly.pdbx_strand_id
1 'polypeptide(L)' 'MKSKEHIKKTQDILPEYNFDYSKAKPNRFAAMQPQVQITVTLDPDVAEIFKTSEAVNRVLRAILTALPDSRLDESNQRS' A
#
# COMPACT_ATOMS: atom_id res chain seq x y z
N MET A 1 -12.99 -40.63 -30.91
CA MET A 1 -11.59 -40.17 -30.73
C MET A 1 -11.42 -38.81 -31.37
N LYS A 2 -10.88 -37.84 -30.60
CA LYS A 2 -10.40 -36.48 -30.96
C LYS A 2 -11.44 -35.47 -31.52
N SER A 3 -11.48 -34.20 -31.14
CA SER A 3 -10.58 -33.39 -30.30
C SER A 3 -11.34 -32.23 -29.64
N LYS A 4 -10.88 -31.84 -28.44
CA LYS A 4 -11.26 -30.62 -27.74
C LYS A 4 -10.78 -29.41 -28.55
N GLU A 5 -11.69 -28.54 -28.97
CA GLU A 5 -11.36 -27.18 -29.41
C GLU A 5 -12.02 -26.20 -28.43
N HIS A 6 -11.16 -25.48 -27.72
CA HIS A 6 -11.47 -24.56 -26.65
C HIS A 6 -11.60 -23.15 -27.26
N ILE A 7 -12.81 -22.71 -27.59
CA ILE A 7 -13.04 -21.31 -27.95
C ILE A 7 -14.03 -20.74 -26.94
N LYS A 8 -13.45 -19.98 -26.00
CA LYS A 8 -14.15 -19.19 -24.99
C LYS A 8 -15.35 -18.49 -25.63
N LYS A 9 -16.50 -18.66 -25.01
CA LYS A 9 -17.76 -17.98 -25.32
C LYS A 9 -17.59 -16.47 -25.03
N THR A 10 -16.94 -15.73 -25.92
CA THR A 10 -16.83 -14.26 -25.89
C THR A 10 -18.10 -13.66 -26.51
N GLN A 11 -19.28 -14.04 -26.00
CA GLN A 11 -20.53 -13.52 -26.54
C GLN A 11 -21.51 -13.31 -25.40
N ASP A 12 -21.33 -12.21 -24.67
CA ASP A 12 -22.38 -11.57 -23.88
C ASP A 12 -22.10 -10.06 -23.70
N ILE A 13 -21.19 -9.45 -24.48
CA ILE A 13 -20.97 -7.99 -24.48
C ILE A 13 -21.23 -7.44 -25.88
N LEU A 14 -22.07 -6.40 -25.98
CA LEU A 14 -22.35 -5.74 -27.25
C LEU A 14 -21.09 -4.97 -27.72
N PRO A 15 -20.88 -4.80 -29.04
CA PRO A 15 -19.73 -4.08 -29.59
C PRO A 15 -19.54 -2.66 -29.03
N GLU A 16 -20.64 -2.03 -28.61
CA GLU A 16 -20.71 -0.71 -27.99
C GLU A 16 -19.94 -0.63 -26.64
N TYR A 17 -19.72 -1.76 -25.98
CA TYR A 17 -18.97 -1.85 -24.73
C TYR A 17 -17.47 -2.12 -24.93
N ASN A 18 -16.97 -2.04 -26.17
CA ASN A 18 -15.52 -2.07 -26.45
C ASN A 18 -14.89 -0.69 -26.21
N PHE A 19 -14.74 -0.32 -24.93
CA PHE A 19 -14.17 0.97 -24.56
C PHE A 19 -12.65 1.01 -24.78
N ASP A 20 -12.20 2.06 -25.47
CA ASP A 20 -10.77 2.37 -25.61
C ASP A 20 -10.26 3.06 -24.34
N TYR A 21 -9.84 2.24 -23.38
CA TYR A 21 -9.34 2.72 -22.07
C TYR A 21 -8.06 3.57 -22.18
N SER A 22 -7.36 3.60 -23.33
CA SER A 22 -6.22 4.49 -23.55
C SER A 22 -6.64 5.97 -23.63
N LYS A 23 -7.91 6.23 -23.97
CA LYS A 23 -8.53 7.56 -24.02
C LYS A 23 -9.29 7.90 -22.75
N ALA A 24 -9.30 7.00 -21.76
CA ALA A 24 -9.98 7.25 -20.50
C ALA A 24 -9.30 8.41 -19.76
N LYS A 25 -10.10 9.25 -19.11
CA LYS A 25 -9.56 10.27 -18.22
C LYS A 25 -8.86 9.60 -17.04
N PRO A 26 -7.71 10.13 -16.58
CA PRO A 26 -7.07 9.66 -15.35
C PRO A 26 -8.07 9.59 -14.20
N ASN A 27 -8.03 8.51 -13.42
CA ASN A 27 -8.94 8.34 -12.29
C ASN A 27 -8.77 9.49 -11.30
N ARG A 28 -9.82 10.31 -11.12
CA ARG A 28 -9.82 11.45 -10.19
C ARG A 28 -9.50 11.06 -8.74
N PHE A 29 -9.73 9.79 -8.37
CA PHE A 29 -9.42 9.25 -7.05
C PHE A 29 -8.00 8.70 -6.94
N ALA A 30 -7.29 8.48 -8.05
CA ALA A 30 -5.90 8.02 -8.01
C ALA A 30 -4.96 9.11 -7.47
N ALA A 31 -5.24 10.38 -7.80
CA ALA A 31 -4.54 11.53 -7.22
C ALA A 31 -4.94 11.79 -5.76
N MET A 32 -6.10 11.28 -5.34
CA MET A 32 -6.57 11.35 -3.96
C MET A 32 -6.08 10.17 -3.14
N GLN A 33 -4.91 9.58 -3.44
CA GLN A 33 -4.24 8.73 -2.46
C GLN A 33 -4.06 9.60 -1.22
N PRO A 34 -4.87 9.40 -0.16
CA PRO A 34 -4.58 10.04 1.11
C PRO A 34 -3.19 9.54 1.46
N GLN A 35 -2.35 10.39 2.07
CA GLN A 35 -1.07 9.93 2.63
C GLN A 35 -1.25 8.52 3.16
N VAL A 36 -0.53 7.56 2.57
CA VAL A 36 -0.79 6.12 2.73
C VAL A 36 -1.15 5.87 4.19
N GLN A 37 -2.42 5.58 4.45
CA GLN A 37 -2.91 5.50 5.82
C GLN A 37 -2.41 4.17 6.37
N ILE A 38 -1.29 4.22 7.10
CA ILE A 38 -0.68 3.06 7.72
C ILE A 38 -1.38 2.85 9.08
N THR A 39 -2.05 1.72 9.23
CA THR A 39 -2.61 1.27 10.50
C THR A 39 -1.69 0.23 11.12
N VAL A 40 -1.39 0.39 12.41
CA VAL A 40 -0.58 -0.55 13.19
C VAL A 40 -1.43 -1.04 14.36
N THR A 41 -1.45 -2.35 14.57
CA THR A 41 -2.11 -2.96 15.73
C THR A 41 -1.15 -2.92 16.91
N LEU A 42 -1.62 -2.43 18.06
CA LEU A 42 -0.89 -2.48 19.33
C LEU A 42 -1.39 -3.68 20.14
N ASP A 43 -0.49 -4.28 20.91
CA ASP A 43 -0.88 -5.28 21.90
C ASP A 43 -1.71 -4.64 23.04
N PRO A 44 -2.57 -5.41 23.72
CA PRO A 44 -3.53 -4.87 24.70
C PRO A 44 -2.89 -4.10 25.86
N ASP A 45 -1.75 -4.59 26.35
CA ASP A 45 -0.96 -3.98 27.42
C ASP A 45 -0.36 -2.62 26.99
N VAL A 46 0.12 -2.53 25.75
CA VAL A 46 0.63 -1.28 25.18
C VAL A 46 -0.51 -0.28 24.95
N ALA A 47 -1.65 -0.74 24.46
CA ALA A 47 -2.86 0.07 24.27
C ALA A 47 -3.49 0.51 25.61
N GLU A 48 -3.22 -0.19 26.71
CA GLU A 48 -3.62 0.23 28.04
C GLU A 48 -2.92 1.54 28.45
N ILE A 49 -1.66 1.70 28.05
CA ILE A 49 -0.82 2.85 28.40
C ILE A 49 -0.99 3.97 27.37
N PHE A 50 -0.98 3.64 26.08
CA PHE A 50 -1.03 4.60 25.00
C PHE A 50 -2.42 4.70 24.37
N LYS A 51 -3.21 5.69 24.81
CA LYS A 51 -4.59 5.89 24.35
C LYS A 51 -4.72 6.61 23.00
N THR A 52 -3.65 7.22 22.49
CA THR A 52 -3.67 7.97 21.23
C THR A 52 -2.45 7.66 20.37
N SER A 53 -2.64 7.71 19.05
CA SER A 53 -1.55 7.57 18.09
C SER A 53 -0.48 8.67 18.26
N GLU A 54 -0.88 9.86 18.69
CA GLU A 54 0.05 10.96 19.00
C GLU A 54 0.99 10.61 20.17
N ALA A 55 0.48 9.98 21.22
CA ALA A 55 1.31 9.58 22.36
C ALA A 55 2.36 8.53 21.96
N VAL A 56 1.96 7.52 21.18
CA VAL A 56 2.87 6.51 20.63
C VAL A 56 3.93 7.16 19.75
N ASN A 57 3.51 8.00 18.80
CA ASN A 57 4.42 8.63 17.85
C ASN A 57 5.44 9.56 18.51
N ARG A 58 5.05 10.28 19.58
CA ARG A 58 5.99 11.13 20.34
C ARG A 58 7.10 10.30 20.98
N VAL A 59 6.76 9.19 21.63
CA VAL A 59 7.74 8.31 22.28
C VAL A 59 8.66 7.67 21.25
N LEU A 60 8.10 7.12 20.16
CA LEU A 60 8.92 6.50 19.11
C LEU A 60 9.89 7.50 18.47
N ARG A 61 9.46 8.76 18.24
CA ARG A 61 10.34 9.82 17.74
C ARG A 61 11.43 10.21 18.74
N ALA A 62 11.10 10.28 20.03
CA ALA A 62 12.09 10.55 21.07
C ALA A 62 13.16 9.45 21.12
N ILE A 63 12.75 8.18 21.00
CA ILE A 63 13.67 7.04 20.89
C ILE A 63 14.53 7.15 19.64
N LEU A 64 13.94 7.44 18.47
CA LEU A 64 14.70 7.63 17.23
C LEU A 64 15.72 8.77 17.33
N THR A 65 15.43 9.83 18.09
CA THR A 65 16.34 10.96 18.29
C THR A 65 17.47 10.62 19.28
N ALA A 66 17.16 9.81 20.30
CA ALA A 66 18.11 9.42 21.33
C ALA A 66 19.05 8.29 20.88
N LEU A 67 18.62 7.48 19.90
CA LEU A 67 19.47 6.46 19.30
C LEU A 67 20.46 7.13 18.33
N PRO A 68 21.77 6.84 18.43
CA PRO A 68 22.70 7.18 17.37
C PRO A 68 22.26 6.46 16.09
N ASP A 69 22.33 7.15 14.95
CA ASP A 69 21.89 6.66 13.63
C ASP A 69 22.62 5.36 13.22
N SER A 70 22.17 4.21 13.72
CA SER A 70 22.72 2.90 13.36
C SER A 70 22.36 2.48 11.94
N ARG A 71 21.57 3.29 11.22
CA ARG A 71 21.17 3.05 9.83
C ARG A 71 21.89 3.93 8.80
N LEU A 72 22.76 4.86 9.23
CA LEU A 72 23.65 5.58 8.30
C LEU A 72 25.03 4.90 8.15
N ASP A 73 25.44 4.06 9.12
CA ASP A 73 26.75 3.38 9.10
C ASP A 73 26.85 2.19 8.12
N GLU A 74 25.73 1.62 7.67
CA GLU A 74 25.73 0.53 6.67
C GLU A 74 26.16 0.99 5.26
N SER A 75 26.24 2.30 5.02
CA SER A 75 26.71 2.86 3.73
C SER A 75 28.24 2.88 3.59
N ASN A 76 29.00 2.63 4.65
CA ASN A 76 30.47 2.71 4.66
C ASN A 76 31.20 1.34 4.70
N GLN A 77 30.49 0.22 4.52
CA GLN A 77 31.09 -1.13 4.48
C GLN A 77 30.99 -1.84 3.12
N ARG A 78 30.68 -1.11 2.05
CA ARG A 78 30.69 -1.63 0.66
C ARG A 78 31.73 -0.92 -0.21
N SER A 79 32.99 -0.91 0.22
CA SER A 79 34.15 -0.60 -0.63
C SER A 79 35.18 -1.70 -0.51
#